data_AF-A0A4V4RYK2-F1
#
_entry.id   AF-A0A4V4RYK2-F1
#
_cell.length_a   1.000
_cell.length_b   1.000
_cell.length_c   1.000
_cell.angle_alpha   90.00
_cell.angle_beta   90.00
_cell.angle_gamma   90.00
#
_symmetry.space_group_name_H-M   'P 1'
#
loop_
_entity.id
_entity.type
_entity.pdbx_description
1 polymer ?
#
loop_
_entity_poly.entity_id
_entity_poly.type
_entity_poly.pdbx_seq_one_letter_code
_entity_poly.pdbx_strand_id
1 'polypeptide(L)'
;MEVTITFERYSDICNSFMYGKKILELPERIVNAIDNYFDGKTIDVAGANNPDVFYTKHLYQSTLRETLVSDLRFLNQDEFSDLLETGNVENYVIEHLDHIVDALKDKYYYLGLAGSTFYTIR
;
A
#
# COMPACT_ATOMS: atom_id res chain seq x y z
N MET A 1 27.11 -10.51 -22.77
CA MET A 1 27.09 -11.00 -21.38
C MET A 1 26.00 -10.21 -20.69
N GLU A 2 24.93 -10.89 -20.26
CA GLU A 2 23.83 -10.29 -19.53
C GLU A 2 24.14 -10.47 -18.03
N VAL A 3 24.32 -9.37 -17.31
CA VAL A 3 24.60 -9.39 -15.88
C VAL A 3 23.26 -9.43 -15.15
N THR A 4 22.87 -10.59 -14.65
CA THR A 4 21.70 -10.72 -13.77
C THR A 4 22.10 -10.29 -12.37
N ILE A 5 21.66 -9.11 -11.93
CA ILE A 5 21.84 -8.66 -10.56
C ILE A 5 20.70 -9.28 -9.73
N THR A 6 21.05 -10.07 -8.72
CA THR A 6 20.10 -10.66 -7.77
C THR A 6 20.11 -9.84 -6.49
N PHE A 7 18.94 -9.55 -5.96
CA PHE A 7 18.74 -8.81 -4.73
C PHE A 7 17.93 -9.67 -3.77
N GLU A 8 18.27 -9.63 -2.48
CA GLU A 8 17.53 -10.39 -1.47
C GLU A 8 16.19 -9.74 -1.16
N ARG A 9 16.13 -8.40 -1.22
CA ARG A 9 14.91 -7.62 -0.96
C ARG A 9 14.66 -6.61 -2.07
N TYR A 10 13.38 -6.29 -2.28
CA TYR A 10 13.00 -5.22 -3.21
C TYR A 10 13.46 -3.85 -2.69
N SER A 11 13.47 -3.67 -1.37
CA SER A 11 13.99 -2.48 -0.71
C SER A 11 15.48 -2.24 -1.01
N ASP A 12 16.29 -3.29 -1.25
CA ASP A 12 17.72 -3.12 -1.58
C ASP A 12 17.93 -2.37 -2.91
N ILE A 13 17.06 -2.59 -3.90
CA ILE A 13 17.15 -1.89 -5.19
C ILE A 13 16.63 -0.46 -5.11
N CYS A 14 15.68 -0.18 -4.21
CA CYS A 14 14.96 1.08 -4.13
C CYS A 14 15.89 2.28 -3.91
N ASN A 15 17.02 2.11 -3.23
CA ASN A 15 17.99 3.20 -2.97
C ASN A 15 18.64 3.75 -4.26
N SER A 16 18.62 2.98 -5.35
CA SER A 16 19.19 3.40 -6.64
C SER A 16 18.23 4.22 -7.50
N PHE A 17 16.98 4.39 -7.06
CA PHE A 17 15.90 5.02 -7.84
C PHE A 17 15.30 6.21 -7.09
N MET A 18 14.84 7.23 -7.82
CA MET A 18 14.46 8.51 -7.23
C MET A 18 13.21 8.40 -6.36
N TYR A 19 12.15 7.81 -6.90
CA TYR A 19 10.93 7.44 -6.19
C TYR A 19 11.06 6.10 -5.47
N GLY A 20 11.99 5.23 -5.87
CA GLY A 20 12.37 4.06 -5.05
C GLY A 20 12.75 4.45 -3.63
N LYS A 21 13.52 5.53 -3.44
CA LYS A 21 13.83 6.06 -2.10
C LYS A 21 12.58 6.44 -1.29
N LYS A 22 11.48 6.81 -1.94
CA LYS A 22 10.21 7.08 -1.25
C LYS A 22 9.56 5.83 -0.68
N ILE A 23 9.79 4.66 -1.27
CA ILE A 23 9.40 3.38 -0.68
C ILE A 23 10.12 3.15 0.65
N LEU A 24 11.42 3.49 0.72
CA LEU A 24 12.23 3.34 1.94
C LEU A 24 11.84 4.32 3.06
N GLU A 25 11.14 5.41 2.73
CA GLU A 25 10.60 6.37 3.69
C GLU A 25 9.24 5.91 4.26
N LEU A 26 8.64 4.84 3.74
CA LEU A 26 7.38 4.30 4.24
C LEU A 26 7.54 3.63 5.61
N PRO A 27 6.45 3.45 6.38
CA PRO A 27 6.50 2.71 7.62
C PRO A 27 7.10 1.31 7.42
N GLU A 28 7.98 0.88 8.32
CA GLU A 28 8.77 -0.36 8.20
C GLU A 28 7.91 -1.58 7.85
N ARG A 29 6.74 -1.72 8.48
CA ARG A 29 5.81 -2.81 8.18
C ARG A 29 5.32 -2.84 6.73
N ILE A 30 5.17 -1.67 6.09
CA ILE A 30 4.76 -1.56 4.69
C ILE A 30 5.93 -1.92 3.78
N VAL A 31 7.15 -1.49 4.11
CA VAL A 31 8.37 -1.88 3.38
C VAL A 31 8.55 -3.40 3.43
N ASN A 32 8.43 -4.01 4.60
CA ASN A 32 8.48 -5.46 4.77
C ASN A 32 7.38 -6.19 3.99
N ALA A 33 6.17 -5.64 3.94
CA ALA A 33 5.08 -6.21 3.14
C ALA A 33 5.35 -6.13 1.63
N ILE A 34 5.99 -5.05 1.16
CA ILE A 34 6.43 -4.91 -0.23
C ILE A 34 7.54 -5.91 -0.54
N ASP A 35 8.52 -6.08 0.35
CA ASP A 35 9.57 -7.09 0.20
C ASP A 35 8.97 -8.50 0.11
N ASN A 36 8.01 -8.83 0.98
CA ASN A 36 7.29 -10.11 0.91
C ASN A 36 6.47 -10.28 -0.38
N TYR A 37 5.90 -9.19 -0.92
CA TYR A 37 5.19 -9.24 -2.20
C TYR A 37 6.13 -9.57 -3.37
N PHE A 38 7.38 -9.14 -3.30
CA PHE A 38 8.40 -9.38 -4.32
C PHE A 38 9.28 -10.60 -4.04
N ASP A 39 9.14 -11.25 -2.88
CA ASP A 39 9.90 -12.45 -2.55
C ASP A 39 9.70 -13.55 -3.60
N GLY A 40 10.82 -14.12 -4.06
CA GLY A 40 10.86 -15.10 -5.15
C GLY A 40 10.50 -14.58 -6.56
N LYS A 41 10.22 -13.28 -6.74
CA LYS A 41 9.93 -12.70 -8.06
C LYS A 41 11.17 -12.17 -8.75
N THR A 42 11.26 -12.40 -10.06
CA THR A 42 12.26 -11.72 -10.89
C THR A 42 11.88 -10.25 -11.08
N ILE A 43 12.79 -9.34 -10.76
CA ILE A 43 12.59 -7.90 -10.89
C ILE A 43 13.21 -7.42 -12.20
N ASP A 44 12.36 -7.07 -13.16
CA ASP A 44 12.78 -6.31 -14.33
C ASP A 44 12.81 -4.81 -13.98
N VAL A 45 14.03 -4.29 -13.82
CA VAL A 45 14.27 -2.86 -13.51
C VAL A 45 14.01 -1.93 -14.69
N ALA A 46 13.77 -2.44 -15.89
CA ALA A 46 13.30 -1.64 -17.03
C ALA A 46 11.77 -1.67 -17.19
N GLY A 47 11.08 -2.54 -16.44
CA GLY A 47 9.66 -2.81 -16.57
C GLY A 47 8.78 -2.23 -15.46
N ALA A 48 7.60 -2.83 -15.26
CA ALA A 48 6.63 -2.41 -14.24
C ALA A 48 7.16 -2.54 -12.80
N ASN A 49 8.11 -3.46 -12.59
CA ASN A 49 8.71 -3.72 -11.28
C ASN A 49 9.90 -2.78 -10.99
N ASN A 50 10.23 -1.84 -11.89
CA ASN A 50 11.14 -0.75 -11.58
C ASN A 50 10.62 0.05 -10.36
N PRO A 51 11.45 0.35 -9.35
CA PRO A 51 10.99 1.05 -8.14
C PRO A 51 10.30 2.39 -8.37
N ASP A 52 10.72 3.16 -9.37
CA ASP A 52 10.05 4.42 -9.70
C ASP A 52 8.67 4.20 -10.34
N VAL A 53 8.59 3.22 -11.25
CA VAL A 53 7.32 2.85 -11.89
C VAL A 53 6.36 2.24 -10.87
N PHE A 54 6.86 1.34 -10.03
CA PHE A 54 6.10 0.70 -8.97
C PHE A 54 5.53 1.74 -8.00
N TYR A 55 6.36 2.64 -7.47
CA TYR A 55 5.90 3.68 -6.56
C TYR A 55 4.85 4.61 -7.18
N THR A 56 5.03 4.98 -8.44
CA THR A 56 4.16 5.99 -9.09
C THR A 56 2.89 5.41 -9.71
N LYS A 57 2.88 4.13 -10.09
CA LYS A 57 1.76 3.52 -10.84
C LYS A 57 1.09 2.35 -10.15
N HIS A 58 1.79 1.62 -9.28
CA HIS A 58 1.30 0.36 -8.73
C HIS A 58 1.02 0.45 -7.24
N LEU A 59 1.84 1.17 -6.48
CA LEU A 59 1.62 1.42 -5.07
C LEU A 59 0.53 2.48 -4.88
N TYR A 60 -0.57 2.11 -4.24
CA TYR A 60 -1.65 3.02 -3.91
C TYR A 60 -1.67 3.31 -2.41
N GLN A 61 -1.88 4.59 -2.09
CA GLN A 61 -1.96 5.11 -0.74
C GLN A 61 -3.30 5.81 -0.60
N SER A 62 -4.28 5.14 -0.01
CA SER A 62 -5.63 5.67 0.15
C SER A 62 -5.90 6.08 1.59
N THR A 63 -6.50 7.25 1.76
CA THR A 63 -6.95 7.72 3.07
C THR A 63 -8.11 6.86 3.58
N LEU A 64 -8.40 6.93 4.89
CA LEU A 64 -9.60 6.30 5.46
C LEU A 64 -10.87 6.74 4.73
N ARG A 65 -10.98 8.04 4.38
CA ARG A 65 -12.16 8.57 3.66
C ARG A 65 -12.29 7.96 2.27
N GLU A 66 -11.23 7.98 1.46
CA GLU A 66 -11.26 7.41 0.11
C GLU A 66 -11.62 5.93 0.15
N THR A 67 -10.98 5.19 1.05
CA THR A 67 -11.18 3.74 1.17
C THR A 67 -12.62 3.42 1.60
N LEU A 68 -13.07 4.02 2.71
CA LEU A 68 -14.37 3.68 3.32
C LEU A 68 -15.56 4.24 2.54
N VAL A 69 -15.41 5.41 1.91
CA VAL A 69 -16.53 6.10 1.26
C VAL A 69 -16.54 5.90 -0.25
N SER A 70 -15.39 6.07 -0.92
CA SER A 70 -15.34 6.04 -2.38
C SER A 70 -15.13 4.62 -2.92
N ASP A 71 -14.12 3.92 -2.40
CA ASP A 71 -13.63 2.67 -2.97
C ASP A 71 -14.48 1.46 -2.56
N LEU A 72 -14.82 1.38 -1.28
CA LEU A 72 -15.56 0.25 -0.71
C LEU A 72 -17.00 0.58 -0.34
N ARG A 73 -17.32 1.86 -0.11
CA ARG A 73 -18.67 2.34 0.26
C ARG A 73 -19.23 1.66 1.52
N PHE A 74 -18.37 1.44 2.51
CA PHE A 74 -18.77 1.02 3.86
C PHE A 74 -19.51 2.12 4.61
N LEU A 75 -19.17 3.38 4.30
CA LEU A 75 -19.79 4.57 4.84
C LEU A 75 -20.17 5.50 3.69
N ASN A 76 -21.20 6.32 3.89
CA ASN A 76 -21.46 7.48 3.05
C ASN A 76 -20.70 8.73 3.58
N GLN A 77 -20.80 9.86 2.87
CA GLN A 77 -20.06 11.09 3.23
C GLN A 77 -20.51 11.68 4.57
N ASP A 78 -21.80 11.57 4.91
CA ASP A 78 -22.35 12.13 6.14
C ASP A 78 -21.93 11.26 7.33
N GLU A 79 -22.07 9.94 7.22
CA GLU A 79 -21.64 8.99 8.26
C GLU A 79 -20.14 9.11 8.58
N PHE A 80 -19.30 9.24 7.55
CA PHE A 80 -17.87 9.44 7.76
C PHE A 80 -17.58 10.78 8.45
N SER A 81 -18.32 11.84 8.11
CA SER A 81 -18.12 13.17 8.69
C SER A 81 -18.55 13.19 10.16
N ASP A 82 -19.67 12.54 10.51
CA ASP A 82 -20.13 12.39 11.90
C ASP A 82 -19.10 11.62 12.75
N LEU A 83 -18.54 10.52 12.21
CA LEU A 83 -17.47 9.78 12.89
C LEU A 83 -16.20 10.62 13.06
N LEU A 84 -15.87 11.46 12.08
CA LEU A 84 -14.70 12.34 12.13
C LEU A 84 -14.87 13.42 13.20
N GLU A 85 -16.03 14.06 13.26
CA GLU A 85 -16.33 15.10 14.26
C GLU A 85 -16.37 14.54 15.68
N THR A 86 -16.87 13.31 15.84
CA THR A 86 -16.91 12.63 17.14
C THR A 86 -15.61 11.93 17.51
N GLY A 87 -14.59 11.95 16.63
CA GLY A 87 -13.28 11.33 16.87
C GLY A 87 -13.30 9.80 16.87
N ASN A 88 -14.31 9.16 16.27
CA ASN A 88 -14.54 7.71 16.31
C ASN A 88 -14.15 6.96 15.03
N VAL A 89 -13.59 7.64 14.03
CA VAL A 89 -13.19 6.99 12.75
C VAL A 89 -12.20 5.85 12.98
N GLU A 90 -11.20 6.05 13.85
CA GLU A 90 -10.20 5.01 14.12
C GLU A 90 -10.82 3.79 14.80
N ASN A 91 -11.74 3.99 15.76
CA ASN A 91 -12.45 2.91 16.42
C ASN A 91 -13.29 2.10 15.42
N TYR A 92 -14.01 2.79 14.52
CA TYR A 92 -14.76 2.13 13.45
C TYR A 92 -13.84 1.28 12.56
N VAL A 93 -12.68 1.82 12.16
CA VAL A 93 -11.71 1.07 11.35
C VAL A 93 -11.18 -0.16 12.08
N ILE A 94 -10.90 -0.06 13.38
CA ILE A 94 -10.43 -1.19 14.19
C ILE A 94 -11.52 -2.27 14.29
N GLU A 95 -12.75 -1.88 14.58
CA GLU A 95 -13.88 -2.80 14.73
C GLU A 95 -14.24 -3.52 13.43
N HIS A 96 -14.03 -2.87 12.29
CA HIS A 96 -14.38 -3.39 10.96
C HIS A 96 -13.16 -3.80 10.11
N LEU A 97 -11.96 -3.85 10.68
CA LEU A 97 -10.72 -4.00 9.92
C LEU A 97 -10.71 -5.24 9.03
N ASP A 98 -11.12 -6.39 9.57
CA ASP A 98 -11.14 -7.66 8.84
C ASP A 98 -12.03 -7.58 7.60
N HIS A 99 -13.23 -7.00 7.74
CA HIS A 99 -14.17 -6.82 6.63
C HIS A 99 -13.66 -5.84 5.57
N ILE A 100 -13.02 -4.74 6.02
CA ILE A 100 -12.41 -3.76 5.11
C ILE A 100 -11.27 -4.42 4.33
N VAL A 101 -10.41 -5.16 5.02
CA VAL A 101 -9.26 -5.84 4.42
C VAL A 101 -9.71 -6.91 3.43
N ASP A 102 -10.73 -7.70 3.75
CA ASP A 102 -11.28 -8.70 2.82
C ASP A 102 -11.85 -8.03 1.56
N ALA A 103 -12.61 -6.95 1.71
CA ALA A 103 -13.11 -6.20 0.57
C ALA A 103 -12.01 -5.52 -0.28
N LEU A 104 -10.89 -5.12 0.34
CA LEU A 104 -9.72 -4.62 -0.39
C LEU A 104 -9.00 -5.73 -1.16
N LYS A 105 -8.84 -6.91 -0.55
CA LYS A 105 -8.16 -8.07 -1.14
C LYS A 105 -8.86 -8.58 -2.41
N ASP A 106 -10.17 -8.39 -2.51
CA ASP A 106 -10.93 -8.71 -3.73
C ASP A 106 -10.55 -7.84 -4.93
N LYS A 107 -9.97 -6.65 -4.69
CA LYS A 107 -9.64 -5.66 -5.73
C LYS A 107 -8.13 -5.45 -5.90
N TYR A 108 -7.37 -5.61 -4.83
CA TYR A 108 -5.97 -5.20 -4.73
C TYR A 108 -5.17 -6.16 -3.86
N TYR A 109 -3.84 -6.14 -3.96
CA TYR A 109 -2.99 -6.79 -2.96
C TYR A 109 -2.83 -5.87 -1.74
N TYR A 110 -3.29 -6.31 -0.58
CA TYR A 110 -3.22 -5.52 0.66
C TYR A 110 -1.85 -5.62 1.34
N LEU A 111 -1.20 -4.47 1.56
CA LEU A 111 0.10 -4.39 2.24
C LEU A 111 -0.02 -4.06 3.73
N GLY A 112 -1.04 -3.29 4.10
CA GLY A 112 -1.22 -2.88 5.49
C GLY A 112 -1.94 -1.54 5.62
N LEU A 113 -2.36 -1.23 6.85
CA LEU A 113 -2.85 0.08 7.27
C LEU A 113 -1.77 0.71 8.12
N ALA A 114 -1.28 1.91 7.80
CA ALA A 114 -0.37 2.66 8.66
C ALA A 114 -0.84 4.08 8.92
N GLY A 115 -1.01 4.41 10.21
CA GLY A 115 -1.74 5.61 10.61
C GLY A 115 -3.16 5.55 10.05
N SER A 116 -3.53 6.56 9.26
CA SER A 116 -4.81 6.69 8.59
C SER A 116 -4.75 6.38 7.08
N THR A 117 -3.73 5.64 6.64
CA THR A 117 -3.48 5.33 5.23
C THR A 117 -3.44 3.83 4.99
N PHE A 118 -4.30 3.36 4.09
CA PHE A 118 -4.24 1.99 3.55
C PHE A 118 -3.24 1.95 2.39
N TYR A 119 -2.38 0.93 2.42
CA TYR A 119 -1.39 0.68 1.38
C TYR A 119 -1.79 -0.58 0.62
N THR A 120 -1.91 -0.45 -0.70
CA THR A 120 -2.27 -1.57 -1.59
C THR A 120 -1.45 -1.54 -2.88
N ILE A 121 -1.41 -2.67 -3.58
CA ILE A 121 -0.82 -2.78 -4.92
C ILE A 121 -1.91 -3.14 -5.92
N ARG A 122 -1.91 -2.44 -7.07
CA ARG A 122 -2.80 -2.67 -8.21
C ARG A 122 -2.10 -3.33 -9.39
#